data_AF-A0A914AR70-F1
#
_entry.id   AF-A0A914AR70-F1
#
_cell.length_a   1.000
_cell.length_b   1.000
_cell.length_c   1.000
_cell.angle_alpha   90.00
_cell.angle_beta   90.00
_cell.angle_gamma   90.00
#
_symmetry.space_group_name_H-M   'P 1'
#
loop_
_entity.id
_entity.type
_entity.pdbx_description
1 polymer ?
#
loop_
_entity_poly.entity_id
_entity_poly.type
_entity_poly.pdbx_seq_one_letter_code
_entity_poly.pdbx_strand_id
1 'polypeptide(L)'
;MKVVLVATLAVVAQCWLIGAVIGESTLDQALRPLYSQLDTFRHQLDAVKALTCKASEWQLVFKGMAGTGFGIYDMWTTASWDENTMGVSGSWRDESLHDGWKSGELNIRRVKLSVGDFKGRRVDLIFDGTGTDIHNWFSQERLISSPWEDVESSTPNYFGVEGDTVEDRRFFINNNYGGCSIDQGWLVVTESNSGTDCEWERPSEEHPYPIIHYSKSASKVVWHNVLNAGDVTVGRADFLTIHVDAK
;
A
#
# COMPACT_ATOMS: atom_id res chain seq x y z
N MET A 1 -8.59 8.53 -22.59
CA MET A 1 -7.82 8.98 -23.78
C MET A 1 -8.45 8.61 -25.12
N LYS A 2 -9.01 7.40 -25.31
CA LYS A 2 -9.64 6.98 -26.58
C LYS A 2 -10.87 7.79 -27.02
N VAL A 3 -11.67 8.31 -26.08
CA VAL A 3 -12.90 9.08 -26.39
C VAL A 3 -12.61 10.46 -27.00
N VAL A 4 -11.52 11.12 -26.57
CA VAL A 4 -11.11 12.44 -27.07
C VAL A 4 -10.62 12.34 -28.52
N LEU A 5 -9.86 11.31 -28.87
CA LEU A 5 -9.32 11.12 -30.22
C LEU A 5 -10.44 10.89 -31.26
N VAL A 6 -11.51 10.19 -30.88
CA VAL A 6 -12.66 9.90 -31.75
C VAL A 6 -13.50 11.16 -32.00
N ALA A 7 -13.63 12.04 -31.01
CA ALA A 7 -14.33 13.33 -31.17
C ALA A 7 -13.56 14.29 -32.09
N THR A 8 -12.23 14.36 -31.98
CA THR A 8 -11.40 15.22 -32.83
C THR A 8 -11.44 14.78 -34.30
N LEU A 9 -11.42 13.47 -34.57
CA LEU A 9 -11.50 12.93 -35.94
C LEU A 9 -12.87 13.14 -36.59
N ALA A 10 -13.97 13.07 -35.82
CA ALA A 10 -15.32 13.33 -36.34
C ALA A 10 -15.54 14.81 -36.73
N VAL A 11 -15.00 15.74 -35.93
CA VAL A 11 -15.08 17.18 -36.21
C VAL A 11 -14.24 17.57 -37.43
N VAL A 12 -13.04 16.99 -37.58
CA VAL A 12 -12.17 17.25 -38.75
C VAL A 12 -12.79 16.70 -40.05
N ALA A 13 -13.48 15.55 -39.98
CA ALA A 13 -14.17 14.96 -41.13
C ALA A 13 -15.40 15.79 -41.57
N GLN A 14 -16.13 16.41 -40.62
CA GLN A 14 -17.24 17.32 -40.94
C GLN A 14 -16.76 18.68 -41.49
N CYS A 15 -15.59 19.18 -41.06
CA CYS A 15 -15.02 20.42 -41.59
C CYS A 15 -14.57 20.33 -43.05
N TRP A 16 -14.09 19.16 -43.51
CA TRP A 16 -13.67 18.96 -44.91
C TRP A 16 -14.84 18.93 -45.91
N LEU A 17 -16.04 18.52 -45.48
CA LEU A 17 -17.24 18.48 -46.33
C LEU A 17 -17.94 19.84 -46.46
N ILE A 18 -17.74 20.75 -45.50
CA ILE A 18 -18.43 22.05 -45.45
C ILE A 18 -17.58 23.17 -46.12
N GLY A 19 -16.24 23.09 -46.03
CA GLY A 19 -15.34 24.12 -46.56
C GLY A 19 -15.29 24.28 -48.09
N ALA A 20 -15.91 23.38 -48.86
CA ALA A 20 -15.88 23.44 -50.33
C ALA A 20 -17.01 24.27 -50.96
N VAL A 21 -17.98 24.80 -50.18
CA VAL A 21 -19.21 25.42 -50.74
C VAL A 21 -19.55 26.81 -50.16
N ILE A 22 -18.91 27.26 -49.08
CA ILE A 22 -19.33 28.48 -48.36
C ILE A 22 -18.11 29.32 -47.94
N GLY A 23 -18.13 30.63 -48.24
CA GLY A 23 -17.00 31.54 -48.00
C GLY A 23 -16.59 31.64 -46.52
N GLU A 24 -15.31 31.95 -46.26
CA GLU A 24 -14.65 31.93 -44.94
C GLU A 24 -15.45 32.55 -43.78
N SER A 25 -16.21 33.62 -44.02
CA SER A 25 -17.02 34.29 -42.98
C SER A 25 -18.18 33.44 -42.45
N THR A 26 -18.75 32.57 -43.29
CA THR A 26 -19.85 31.68 -42.93
C THR A 26 -19.38 30.44 -42.18
N LEU A 27 -18.13 30.00 -42.44
CA LEU A 27 -17.50 28.89 -41.74
C LEU A 27 -17.16 29.27 -40.29
N ASP A 28 -16.62 30.47 -40.06
CA ASP A 28 -16.34 30.98 -38.70
C ASP A 28 -17.64 31.07 -37.87
N GLN A 29 -18.72 31.56 -38.49
CA GLN A 29 -20.01 31.68 -37.82
C GLN A 29 -20.63 30.31 -37.48
N ALA A 30 -20.42 29.30 -38.33
CA ALA A 30 -20.87 27.92 -38.09
C ALA A 30 -20.03 27.17 -37.03
N LEU A 31 -18.75 27.53 -36.86
CA LEU A 31 -17.84 26.85 -35.92
C LEU A 31 -17.84 27.45 -34.51
N ARG A 32 -18.29 28.71 -34.34
CA ARG A 32 -18.40 29.38 -33.02
C ARG A 32 -19.10 28.56 -31.92
N PRO A 33 -20.25 27.88 -32.17
CA PRO A 33 -20.89 27.06 -31.15
C PRO A 33 -20.03 25.86 -30.74
N LEU A 34 -19.29 25.29 -31.70
CA LEU A 34 -18.43 24.14 -31.50
C LEU A 34 -17.19 24.52 -30.66
N TYR A 35 -16.58 25.67 -30.95
CA TYR A 35 -15.48 26.21 -30.13
C TYR A 35 -15.93 26.52 -28.70
N SER A 36 -17.10 27.13 -28.53
CA SER A 36 -17.67 27.39 -27.20
C SER A 36 -17.92 26.10 -26.42
N GLN A 37 -18.39 25.04 -27.08
CA GLN A 37 -18.57 23.73 -26.46
C GLN A 37 -17.22 23.10 -26.08
N LEU A 38 -16.20 23.16 -26.94
CA LEU A 38 -14.85 22.66 -26.66
C LEU A 38 -14.21 23.38 -25.46
N ASP A 39 -14.34 24.70 -25.38
CA ASP A 39 -13.85 25.48 -24.24
C ASP A 39 -14.58 25.12 -22.94
N THR A 40 -15.90 24.90 -23.02
CA THR A 40 -16.69 24.41 -21.88
C THR A 40 -16.23 23.03 -21.43
N PHE A 41 -15.99 22.10 -22.36
CA PHE A 41 -15.46 20.77 -22.04
C PHE A 41 -14.05 20.84 -21.46
N ARG A 42 -13.20 21.76 -21.94
CA ARG A 42 -11.85 21.98 -21.41
C ARG A 42 -11.91 22.51 -19.98
N HIS A 43 -12.76 23.49 -19.71
CA HIS A 43 -13.00 23.99 -18.36
C HIS A 43 -13.61 22.95 -17.44
N GLN A 44 -14.55 22.13 -17.92
CA GLN A 44 -15.09 21.01 -17.15
C GLN A 44 -14.03 19.94 -16.88
N LEU A 45 -13.14 19.65 -17.84
CA LEU A 45 -12.03 18.72 -17.66
C LEU A 45 -11.03 19.27 -16.64
N ASP A 46 -10.71 20.56 -16.68
CA ASP A 46 -9.82 21.20 -15.73
C ASP A 46 -10.46 21.33 -14.35
N ALA A 47 -11.79 21.53 -14.27
CA ALA A 47 -12.56 21.44 -13.03
C ALA A 47 -12.61 20.00 -12.52
N VAL A 48 -12.74 18.98 -13.37
CA VAL A 48 -12.65 17.56 -13.01
C VAL A 48 -11.24 17.19 -12.57
N LYS A 49 -10.19 17.78 -13.15
CA LYS A 49 -8.80 17.65 -12.67
C LYS A 49 -8.55 18.40 -11.37
N ALA A 50 -9.28 19.48 -11.10
CA ALA A 50 -9.28 20.16 -9.81
C ALA A 50 -10.17 19.45 -8.77
N LEU A 51 -11.11 18.62 -9.23
CA LEU A 51 -12.02 17.77 -8.44
C LEU A 51 -11.51 16.33 -8.30
N THR A 52 -10.47 15.90 -9.03
CA THR A 52 -9.55 14.89 -8.50
C THR A 52 -9.11 15.48 -7.19
N CYS A 53 -9.63 14.88 -6.12
CA CYS A 53 -9.64 15.35 -4.74
C CYS A 53 -8.39 16.15 -4.38
N LYS A 54 -8.46 16.96 -3.32
CA LYS A 54 -7.32 17.03 -2.39
C LYS A 54 -6.75 15.61 -2.29
N ALA A 55 -5.66 15.33 -3.00
CA ALA A 55 -5.10 13.99 -3.02
C ALA A 55 -4.87 13.71 -1.54
N SER A 56 -5.34 12.54 -1.09
CA SER A 56 -4.96 12.06 0.23
C SER A 56 -3.48 12.39 0.40
N GLU A 57 -3.09 13.10 1.47
CA GLU A 57 -1.68 13.40 1.74
C GLU A 57 -0.85 12.10 1.67
N TRP A 58 -1.49 10.95 1.91
CA TRP A 58 -0.95 9.62 1.73
C TRP A 58 -0.89 9.17 0.27
N GLN A 59 0.32 8.92 -0.20
CA GLN A 59 0.66 8.21 -1.43
C GLN A 59 0.98 6.75 -1.09
N LEU A 60 0.40 5.78 -1.80
CA LEU A 60 0.71 4.36 -1.61
C LEU A 60 2.09 4.09 -2.22
N VAL A 61 3.03 3.56 -1.42
CA VAL A 61 4.36 3.16 -1.89
C VAL A 61 4.42 1.67 -2.12
N PHE A 62 3.79 0.88 -1.26
CA PHE A 62 3.88 -0.57 -1.31
C PHE A 62 2.63 -1.26 -0.80
N LYS A 63 2.29 -2.37 -1.43
CA LYS A 63 1.29 -3.34 -1.02
C LYS A 63 1.92 -4.72 -1.06
N GLY A 64 2.04 -5.36 0.10
CA GLY A 64 2.46 -6.75 0.24
C GLY A 64 1.26 -7.65 0.47
N MET A 65 1.04 -8.61 -0.42
CA MET A 65 0.00 -9.62 -0.27
C MET A 65 0.52 -10.82 0.54
N ALA A 66 -0.34 -11.38 1.40
CA ALA A 66 -0.11 -12.68 2.00
C ALA A 66 -0.34 -13.80 0.96
N GLY A 67 0.24 -14.98 1.18
CA GLY A 67 -0.07 -16.15 0.37
C GLY A 67 0.50 -16.17 -1.06
N THR A 68 1.46 -15.32 -1.37
CA THR A 68 1.98 -15.13 -2.73
C THR A 68 3.08 -16.11 -3.13
N GLY A 69 3.69 -16.82 -2.17
CA GLY A 69 4.93 -17.56 -2.41
C GLY A 69 6.22 -16.72 -2.28
N PHE A 70 6.11 -15.41 -2.08
CA PHE A 70 7.26 -14.48 -1.98
C PHE A 70 7.24 -13.70 -0.67
N GLY A 71 8.40 -13.59 0.00
CA GLY A 71 8.56 -12.79 1.20
C GLY A 71 8.17 -11.32 0.95
N ILE A 72 7.32 -10.77 1.82
CA ILE A 72 6.93 -9.37 1.81
C ILE A 72 8.13 -8.48 2.11
N TYR A 73 9.04 -8.90 3.00
CA TYR A 73 10.30 -8.21 3.27
C TYR A 73 11.18 -8.13 2.03
N ASP A 74 11.33 -9.24 1.30
CA ASP A 74 12.12 -9.28 0.07
C ASP A 74 11.50 -8.38 -1.00
N MET A 75 10.18 -8.45 -1.19
CA MET A 75 9.44 -7.55 -2.08
C MET A 75 9.60 -6.07 -1.69
N TRP A 76 9.68 -5.76 -0.40
CA TRP A 76 9.87 -4.40 0.09
C TRP A 76 11.31 -3.91 -0.08
N THR A 77 12.31 -4.76 0.12
CA THR A 77 13.73 -4.35 0.22
C THR A 77 14.54 -4.61 -1.05
N THR A 78 14.04 -5.44 -1.97
CA THR A 78 14.73 -5.76 -3.22
C THR A 78 15.07 -4.49 -4.01
N ALA A 79 16.28 -4.49 -4.60
CA ALA A 79 16.79 -3.39 -5.41
C ALA A 79 16.04 -3.23 -6.74
N SER A 80 15.34 -4.26 -7.21
CA SER A 80 14.56 -4.19 -8.45
C SER A 80 13.24 -4.91 -8.29
N TRP A 81 12.16 -4.20 -8.57
CA TRP A 81 10.83 -4.78 -8.64
C TRP A 81 10.63 -5.51 -9.97
N ASP A 82 10.29 -6.80 -9.88
CA ASP A 82 9.83 -7.57 -11.04
C ASP A 82 8.32 -7.71 -10.99
N GLU A 83 7.61 -6.85 -11.73
CA GLU A 83 6.14 -6.86 -11.79
C GLU A 83 5.57 -8.20 -12.30
N ASN A 84 6.29 -8.91 -13.18
CA ASN A 84 5.83 -10.18 -13.74
C ASN A 84 5.95 -11.35 -12.75
N THR A 85 6.69 -11.17 -11.66
CA THR A 85 6.88 -12.19 -10.64
C THR A 85 6.20 -11.77 -9.34
N MET A 86 6.53 -10.59 -8.83
CA MET A 86 6.04 -10.09 -7.54
C MET A 86 4.63 -9.48 -7.65
N GLY A 87 4.25 -8.95 -8.82
CA GLY A 87 2.95 -8.32 -9.03
C GLY A 87 1.78 -9.28 -9.28
N VAL A 88 2.06 -10.53 -9.68
CA VAL A 88 1.06 -11.49 -10.19
C VAL A 88 0.00 -11.87 -9.15
N SER A 89 0.29 -11.71 -7.87
CA SER A 89 -0.62 -12.04 -6.77
C SER A 89 -1.28 -10.82 -6.13
N GLY A 90 -1.20 -9.64 -6.78
CA GLY A 90 -1.81 -8.40 -6.32
C GLY A 90 -0.98 -7.59 -5.33
N SER A 91 0.29 -7.98 -5.10
CA SER A 91 1.30 -7.10 -4.52
C SER A 91 1.69 -6.02 -5.53
N TRP A 92 2.17 -4.89 -5.03
CA TRP A 92 2.49 -3.75 -5.87
C TRP A 92 3.48 -2.82 -5.17
N ARG A 93 4.36 -2.16 -5.93
CA ARG A 93 5.30 -1.16 -5.43
C ARG A 93 5.42 0.00 -6.41
N ASP A 94 5.39 1.22 -5.91
CA ASP A 94 5.72 2.42 -6.67
C ASP A 94 7.24 2.61 -6.64
N GLU A 95 7.93 2.22 -7.73
CA GLU A 95 9.39 2.35 -7.80
C GLU A 95 9.87 3.80 -7.65
N SER A 96 9.12 4.78 -8.17
CA SER A 96 9.54 6.19 -8.08
C SER A 96 9.49 6.70 -6.64
N LEU A 97 8.44 6.35 -5.89
CA LEU A 97 8.34 6.72 -4.48
C LEU A 97 9.31 5.92 -3.62
N HIS A 98 9.49 4.65 -3.92
CA HIS A 98 10.40 3.77 -3.19
C HIS A 98 11.86 4.19 -3.37
N ASP A 99 12.32 4.38 -4.62
CA ASP A 99 13.68 4.79 -4.93
C ASP A 99 13.98 6.19 -4.40
N GLY A 100 13.05 7.13 -4.58
CA GLY A 100 13.21 8.49 -4.04
C GLY A 100 13.28 8.52 -2.52
N TRP A 101 12.56 7.63 -1.83
CA TRP A 101 12.70 7.49 -0.38
C TRP A 101 14.05 6.86 -0.01
N LYS A 102 14.43 5.79 -0.70
CA LYS A 102 15.70 5.08 -0.48
C LYS A 102 16.94 5.95 -0.72
N SER A 103 16.90 6.84 -1.70
CA SER A 103 17.99 7.78 -2.00
C SER A 103 18.00 9.04 -1.13
N GLY A 104 16.95 9.24 -0.31
CA GLY A 104 16.78 10.45 0.51
C GLY A 104 16.33 11.68 -0.27
N GLU A 105 15.85 11.50 -1.51
CA GLU A 105 15.31 12.57 -2.35
C GLU A 105 13.90 13.00 -1.93
N LEU A 106 13.15 12.11 -1.29
CA LEU A 106 11.82 12.42 -0.77
C LEU A 106 11.86 12.89 0.68
N ASN A 107 11.25 14.03 0.94
CA ASN A 107 11.03 14.52 2.28
C ASN A 107 9.77 13.88 2.88
N ILE A 108 9.94 12.67 3.41
CA ILE A 108 8.87 11.94 4.09
C ILE A 108 8.61 12.57 5.45
N ARG A 109 7.38 13.01 5.69
CA ARG A 109 6.94 13.55 7.00
C ARG A 109 6.38 12.46 7.88
N ARG A 110 5.55 11.59 7.30
CA ARG A 110 4.88 10.51 8.02
C ARG A 110 4.82 9.27 7.15
N VAL A 111 4.86 8.12 7.80
CA VAL A 111 4.61 6.81 7.17
C VAL A 111 3.41 6.18 7.83
N LYS A 112 2.51 5.61 7.04
CA LYS A 112 1.37 4.83 7.52
C LYS A 112 1.52 3.38 7.08
N LEU A 113 1.64 2.47 8.05
CA LEU A 113 1.46 1.04 7.82
C LEU A 113 0.00 0.68 8.09
N SER A 114 -0.60 -0.04 7.17
CA SER A 114 -1.94 -0.60 7.36
C SER A 114 -1.91 -2.09 7.13
N VAL A 115 -2.53 -2.85 8.03
CA VAL A 115 -2.67 -4.30 7.94
C VAL A 115 -4.16 -4.60 7.90
N GLY A 116 -4.60 -5.38 6.91
CA GLY A 116 -6.03 -5.57 6.71
C GLY A 116 -6.41 -6.83 5.94
N ASP A 117 -7.71 -7.06 5.90
CA ASP A 117 -8.30 -8.17 5.15
C ASP A 117 -9.35 -7.67 4.15
N PHE A 118 -9.75 -8.56 3.24
CA PHE A 118 -10.75 -8.26 2.22
C PHE A 118 -12.18 -8.13 2.78
N LYS A 119 -12.38 -8.45 4.06
CA LYS A 119 -13.66 -8.27 4.77
C LYS A 119 -13.79 -6.87 5.37
N GLY A 120 -12.76 -6.02 5.20
CA GLY A 120 -12.75 -4.62 5.63
C GLY A 120 -12.19 -4.41 7.04
N ARG A 121 -11.66 -5.44 7.71
CA ARG A 121 -10.91 -5.25 8.95
C ARG A 121 -9.57 -4.62 8.62
N ARG A 122 -9.19 -3.61 9.38
CA ARG A 122 -7.95 -2.86 9.17
C ARG A 122 -7.45 -2.28 10.49
N VAL A 123 -6.15 -2.35 10.69
CA VAL A 123 -5.44 -1.62 11.74
C VAL A 123 -4.36 -0.75 11.09
N ASP A 124 -4.17 0.45 11.64
CA ASP A 124 -3.27 1.46 11.10
C ASP A 124 -2.25 1.90 12.15
N LEU A 125 -0.98 1.90 11.80
CA LEU A 125 0.10 2.54 12.55
C LEU A 125 0.60 3.75 11.77
N ILE A 126 0.89 4.84 12.49
CA ILE A 126 1.47 6.06 11.91
C ILE A 126 2.81 6.32 12.58
N PHE A 127 3.82 6.60 11.77
CA PHE A 127 5.20 6.85 12.20
C PHE A 127 5.69 8.22 11.73
N ASP A 128 6.62 8.80 12.47
CA ASP A 128 7.45 9.93 12.04
C ASP A 128 8.45 9.46 10.98
N GLY A 129 8.22 9.89 9.74
CA GLY A 129 9.07 9.55 8.59
C GLY A 129 10.25 10.50 8.40
N THR A 130 10.40 11.51 9.26
CA THR A 130 11.43 12.53 9.07
C THR A 130 12.82 11.91 9.18
N GLY A 131 13.60 12.05 8.11
CA GLY A 131 14.97 11.54 8.02
C GLY A 131 15.07 10.01 8.03
N THR A 132 14.00 9.30 7.68
CA THR A 132 14.01 7.83 7.57
C THR A 132 14.35 7.37 6.16
N ASP A 133 14.75 6.12 6.05
CA ASP A 133 14.82 5.36 4.80
C ASP A 133 13.82 4.20 4.82
N ILE A 134 13.85 3.34 3.80
CA ILE A 134 12.97 2.18 3.68
C ILE A 134 13.20 1.09 4.75
N HIS A 135 14.29 1.14 5.52
CA HIS A 135 14.65 0.12 6.51
C HIS A 135 14.35 0.57 7.95
N ASN A 136 14.52 1.86 8.27
CA ASN A 136 14.54 2.34 9.65
C ASN A 136 13.29 3.11 10.12
N TRP A 137 12.30 3.32 9.23
CA TRP A 137 11.08 4.08 9.54
C TRP A 137 10.13 3.38 10.53
N PHE A 138 10.17 2.06 10.55
CA PHE A 138 9.31 1.22 11.35
C PHE A 138 10.00 0.89 12.68
N SER A 139 9.88 1.79 13.64
CA SER A 139 10.47 1.63 14.98
C SER A 139 9.55 2.21 16.05
N GLN A 140 9.72 1.74 17.30
CA GLN A 140 8.93 2.23 18.42
C GLN A 140 9.13 3.73 18.66
N GLU A 141 10.38 4.21 18.56
CA GLU A 141 10.73 5.63 18.79
C GLU A 141 10.06 6.59 17.81
N ARG A 142 9.69 6.09 16.63
CA ARG A 142 9.02 6.87 15.59
C ARG A 142 7.51 6.73 15.62
N LEU A 143 6.96 5.90 16.50
CA LEU A 143 5.53 5.63 16.54
C LEU A 143 4.76 6.88 17.01
N ILE A 144 3.85 7.38 16.17
CA ILE A 144 2.96 8.51 16.45
C ILE A 144 1.58 8.02 16.90
N SER A 145 1.09 6.95 16.27
CA SER A 145 -0.23 6.40 16.53
C SER A 145 -0.24 4.91 16.30
N SER A 146 -0.93 4.19 17.18
CA SER A 146 -1.06 2.74 17.18
C SER A 146 -2.51 2.33 17.44
N PRO A 147 -2.98 1.19 16.88
CA PRO A 147 -4.26 0.57 17.26
C PRO A 147 -4.17 -0.12 18.63
N TRP A 148 -2.96 -0.28 19.18
CA TRP A 148 -2.67 -0.99 20.42
C TRP A 148 -2.22 -0.03 21.50
N GLU A 149 -2.93 -0.04 22.63
CA GLU A 149 -2.78 0.90 23.74
C GLU A 149 -1.51 0.64 24.56
N ASP A 150 -1.07 -0.61 24.63
CA ASP A 150 0.06 -1.02 25.48
C ASP A 150 1.43 -0.98 24.78
N VAL A 151 1.47 -0.76 23.46
CA VAL A 151 2.72 -0.87 22.68
C VAL A 151 3.73 0.21 23.05
N GLU A 152 3.30 1.44 23.32
CA GLU A 152 4.18 2.54 23.71
C GLU A 152 4.74 2.35 25.12
N SER A 153 3.93 1.79 26.02
CA SER A 153 4.32 1.52 27.42
C SER A 153 5.12 0.22 27.60
N SER A 154 5.16 -0.63 26.58
CA SER A 154 5.89 -1.89 26.59
C SER A 154 7.35 -1.70 26.18
N THR A 155 8.18 -2.72 26.42
CA THR A 155 9.57 -2.78 25.93
C THR A 155 9.73 -3.97 24.99
N PRO A 156 9.34 -3.84 23.71
CA PRO A 156 9.42 -4.89 22.72
C PRO A 156 10.84 -5.43 22.55
N ASN A 157 11.01 -6.75 22.44
CA ASN A 157 12.29 -7.34 22.06
C ASN A 157 12.57 -7.20 20.55
N TYR A 158 11.52 -7.02 19.75
CA TYR A 158 11.63 -6.65 18.33
C TYR A 158 10.61 -5.56 17.97
N PHE A 159 11.08 -4.55 17.23
CA PHE A 159 10.25 -3.55 16.56
C PHE A 159 11.00 -3.07 15.31
N GLY A 160 10.81 -3.74 14.18
CA GLY A 160 11.58 -3.45 12.97
C GLY A 160 11.07 -4.12 11.71
N VAL A 161 11.40 -3.54 10.55
CA VAL A 161 11.11 -4.14 9.23
C VAL A 161 11.85 -5.48 9.07
N GLU A 162 13.14 -5.50 9.41
CA GLU A 162 14.00 -6.69 9.35
C GLU A 162 13.57 -7.77 10.35
N GLY A 163 13.16 -7.37 11.55
CA GLY A 163 12.64 -8.26 12.59
C GLY A 163 13.65 -9.32 13.04
N ASP A 164 13.21 -10.56 13.18
CA ASP A 164 14.05 -11.70 13.54
C ASP A 164 14.49 -12.46 12.29
N THR A 165 15.78 -12.37 11.96
CA THR A 165 16.38 -13.00 10.78
C THR A 165 16.59 -14.50 10.93
N VAL A 166 16.59 -15.02 12.16
CA VAL A 166 16.80 -16.46 12.42
C VAL A 166 15.50 -17.23 12.20
N GLU A 167 14.38 -16.64 12.64
CA GLU A 167 13.03 -17.24 12.55
C GLU A 167 12.23 -16.75 11.33
N ASP A 168 12.83 -15.90 10.47
CA ASP A 168 12.17 -15.23 9.35
C ASP A 168 10.86 -14.52 9.73
N ARG A 169 10.89 -13.81 10.86
CA ARG A 169 9.79 -12.97 11.37
C ARG A 169 10.05 -11.53 10.98
N ARG A 170 9.38 -11.05 9.94
CA ARG A 170 9.57 -9.73 9.34
C ARG A 170 8.44 -8.78 9.74
N PHE A 171 8.63 -7.48 9.50
CA PHE A 171 7.67 -6.43 9.91
C PHE A 171 7.13 -6.70 11.32
N PHE A 172 8.07 -6.79 12.26
CA PHE A 172 7.86 -7.53 13.48
C PHE A 172 7.79 -6.59 14.67
N ILE A 173 6.68 -6.65 15.40
CA ILE A 173 6.47 -5.96 16.68
C ILE A 173 6.16 -7.06 17.71
N ASN A 174 7.17 -7.43 18.49
CA ASN A 174 7.10 -8.52 19.44
C ASN A 174 7.53 -8.07 20.83
N ASN A 175 6.77 -8.49 21.83
CA ASN A 175 7.04 -8.12 23.21
C ASN A 175 8.13 -8.99 23.81
N ASN A 176 8.00 -10.31 23.69
CA ASN A 176 8.90 -11.26 24.32
C ASN A 176 8.89 -12.61 23.62
N TYR A 177 9.97 -13.35 23.82
CA TYR A 177 10.02 -14.80 23.61
C TYR A 177 9.88 -15.54 24.93
N GLY A 178 9.11 -16.61 24.90
CA GLY A 178 8.93 -17.54 26.02
C GLY A 178 8.69 -18.98 25.58
N GLY A 179 8.83 -19.24 24.27
CA GLY A 179 8.45 -20.49 23.62
C GLY A 179 7.11 -20.33 22.91
N CYS A 180 6.83 -21.22 21.95
CA CYS A 180 5.75 -21.04 20.99
C CYS A 180 4.37 -20.76 21.60
N SER A 181 4.06 -21.31 22.78
CA SER A 181 2.79 -21.10 23.49
C SER A 181 2.75 -19.84 24.36
N ILE A 182 3.85 -19.09 24.43
CA ILE A 182 4.05 -17.92 25.30
C ILE A 182 4.50 -16.70 24.50
N ASP A 183 5.09 -16.85 23.31
CA ASP A 183 5.50 -15.74 22.47
C ASP A 183 4.34 -14.77 22.23
N GLN A 184 4.57 -13.48 22.50
CA GLN A 184 3.54 -12.45 22.43
C GLN A 184 4.00 -11.23 21.64
N GLY A 185 3.09 -10.68 20.84
CA GLY A 185 3.35 -9.46 20.08
C GLY A 185 2.09 -8.83 19.52
N TRP A 186 2.29 -7.93 18.58
CA TRP A 186 1.25 -7.11 17.98
C TRP A 186 1.16 -7.29 16.47
N LEU A 187 2.29 -7.46 15.78
CA LEU A 187 2.36 -7.72 14.34
C LEU A 187 3.54 -8.64 14.03
N VAL A 188 3.33 -9.62 13.15
CA VAL A 188 4.40 -10.43 12.57
C VAL A 188 4.04 -10.86 11.15
N VAL A 189 5.00 -10.74 10.23
CA VAL A 189 4.95 -11.39 8.92
C VAL A 189 5.88 -12.60 8.96
N THR A 190 5.32 -13.80 8.85
CA THR A 190 6.11 -15.04 8.86
C THR A 190 6.51 -15.38 7.43
N GLU A 191 7.82 -15.46 7.22
CA GLU A 191 8.44 -15.66 5.90
C GLU A 191 9.39 -16.86 5.87
N SER A 192 9.19 -17.83 6.78
CA SER A 192 9.79 -19.15 6.66
C SER A 192 8.93 -20.08 5.79
N ASN A 193 9.55 -20.66 4.77
CA ASN A 193 8.91 -21.62 3.85
C ASN A 193 9.21 -23.09 4.20
N SER A 194 10.07 -23.35 5.21
CA SER A 194 10.43 -24.70 5.66
C SER A 194 10.69 -24.75 7.16
N GLY A 195 9.84 -25.47 7.90
CA GLY A 195 10.15 -25.96 9.24
C GLY A 195 10.34 -24.90 10.31
N THR A 196 9.32 -24.06 10.54
CA THR A 196 9.27 -23.22 11.75
C THR A 196 9.08 -24.07 13.00
N ASP A 197 9.74 -23.68 14.08
CA ASP A 197 9.62 -24.32 15.38
C ASP A 197 8.20 -24.17 15.94
N CYS A 198 7.53 -23.05 15.65
CA CYS A 198 6.18 -22.81 16.11
C CYS A 198 5.10 -23.13 15.08
N GLU A 199 4.12 -23.93 15.51
CA GLU A 199 2.97 -24.34 14.68
C GLU A 199 2.14 -23.16 14.15
N TRP A 200 2.05 -22.06 14.90
CA TRP A 200 1.29 -20.89 14.49
C TRP A 200 1.90 -20.15 13.29
N GLU A 201 3.17 -20.42 12.96
CA GLU A 201 3.89 -19.83 11.83
C GLU A 201 3.77 -20.64 10.55
N ARG A 202 3.34 -21.91 10.66
CA ARG A 202 3.41 -22.86 9.55
C ARG A 202 2.38 -22.53 8.48
N PRO A 203 2.80 -22.42 7.21
CA PRO A 203 1.88 -22.32 6.09
C PRO A 203 0.93 -23.53 6.00
N SER A 204 -0.27 -23.28 5.51
CA SER A 204 -1.30 -24.29 5.24
C SER A 204 -2.01 -23.97 3.93
N GLU A 205 -2.85 -24.88 3.43
CA GLU A 205 -3.66 -24.63 2.23
C GLU A 205 -4.60 -23.42 2.42
N GLU A 206 -5.12 -23.21 3.63
CA GLU A 206 -5.99 -22.08 3.96
C GLU A 206 -5.22 -20.76 4.15
N HIS A 207 -3.96 -20.86 4.57
CA HIS A 207 -3.09 -19.72 4.85
C HIS A 207 -1.69 -19.97 4.28
N PRO A 208 -1.54 -19.76 2.97
CA PRO A 208 -0.27 -19.97 2.30
C PRO A 208 0.76 -18.91 2.69
N TYR A 209 2.02 -19.25 2.45
CA TYR A 209 3.17 -18.39 2.66
C TYR A 209 3.15 -17.13 1.76
N PRO A 210 3.57 -15.94 2.23
CA PRO A 210 3.86 -15.60 3.63
C PRO A 210 2.57 -15.29 4.41
N ILE A 211 2.62 -15.37 5.74
CA ILE A 211 1.44 -15.15 6.60
C ILE A 211 1.61 -13.86 7.39
N ILE A 212 0.55 -13.04 7.46
CA ILE A 212 0.53 -11.81 8.26
C ILE A 212 -0.36 -12.04 9.49
N HIS A 213 0.23 -12.11 10.67
CA HIS A 213 -0.50 -12.16 11.94
C HIS A 213 -0.50 -10.80 12.63
N TYR A 214 -1.63 -10.40 13.18
CA TYR A 214 -1.74 -9.16 13.95
C TYR A 214 -2.69 -9.31 15.13
N SER A 215 -2.50 -8.50 16.17
CA SER A 215 -3.45 -8.43 17.28
C SER A 215 -4.71 -7.68 16.84
N LYS A 216 -5.86 -8.35 17.00
CA LYS A 216 -7.20 -7.75 16.90
C LYS A 216 -7.69 -7.17 18.23
N SER A 217 -6.93 -7.37 19.30
CA SER A 217 -7.21 -6.77 20.61
C SER A 217 -6.59 -5.38 20.68
N ALA A 218 -6.91 -4.60 21.71
CA ALA A 218 -6.23 -3.33 21.99
C ALA A 218 -4.81 -3.51 22.56
N SER A 219 -4.32 -4.74 22.74
CA SER A 219 -3.03 -5.06 23.35
C SER A 219 -2.29 -6.17 22.61
N LYS A 220 -1.06 -6.51 23.05
CA LYS A 220 -0.36 -7.72 22.58
C LYS A 220 -1.19 -8.99 22.81
N VAL A 221 -0.95 -10.00 21.98
CA VAL A 221 -1.60 -11.32 22.02
C VAL A 221 -0.56 -12.42 22.00
N VAL A 222 -0.92 -13.59 22.53
CA VAL A 222 -0.12 -14.82 22.39
C VAL A 222 -0.36 -15.40 21.00
N TRP A 223 0.70 -15.56 20.20
CA TRP A 223 0.57 -16.00 18.81
C TRP A 223 -0.05 -17.39 18.67
N HIS A 224 0.29 -18.30 19.58
CA HIS A 224 -0.26 -19.65 19.65
C HIS A 224 -1.79 -19.70 19.68
N ASN A 225 -2.44 -18.66 20.18
CA ASN A 225 -3.90 -18.64 20.28
C ASN A 225 -4.58 -18.77 18.91
N VAL A 226 -3.92 -18.42 17.81
CA VAL A 226 -4.47 -18.57 16.45
C VAL A 226 -4.81 -20.03 16.10
N LEU A 227 -4.23 -21.01 16.80
CA LEU A 227 -4.51 -22.44 16.62
C LEU A 227 -5.82 -22.89 17.29
N ASN A 228 -6.37 -22.07 18.19
CA ASN A 228 -7.61 -22.39 18.89
C ASN A 228 -8.81 -21.97 18.03
N ALA A 229 -9.69 -22.93 17.70
CA ALA A 229 -10.84 -22.72 16.80
C ALA A 229 -11.88 -21.65 17.25
N GLY A 230 -11.74 -21.10 18.46
CA GLY A 230 -12.59 -20.03 18.99
C GLY A 230 -11.85 -18.73 19.30
N ASP A 231 -10.54 -18.65 19.03
CA ASP A 231 -9.79 -17.42 19.27
C ASP A 231 -10.22 -16.33 18.29
N VAL A 232 -10.43 -15.13 18.84
CA VAL A 232 -10.77 -13.93 18.07
C VAL A 232 -9.74 -12.82 18.24
N THR A 233 -8.70 -13.07 19.02
CA THR A 233 -7.68 -12.10 19.44
C THR A 233 -6.55 -11.99 18.42
N VAL A 234 -6.19 -13.08 17.73
CA VAL A 234 -5.21 -13.08 16.64
C VAL A 234 -5.94 -13.01 15.30
N GLY A 235 -5.57 -12.03 14.47
CA GLY A 235 -6.00 -11.91 13.09
C GLY A 235 -4.96 -12.48 12.13
N ARG A 236 -5.43 -13.08 11.03
CA ARG A 236 -4.66 -13.28 9.81
C ARG A 236 -5.11 -12.23 8.78
N ALA A 237 -4.17 -11.45 8.26
CA ALA A 237 -4.44 -10.41 7.27
C ALA A 237 -4.14 -10.92 5.85
N ASP A 238 -4.85 -10.35 4.87
CA ASP A 238 -4.66 -10.68 3.45
C ASP A 238 -3.57 -9.79 2.83
N PHE A 239 -3.33 -8.61 3.41
CA PHE A 239 -2.34 -7.66 2.92
C PHE A 239 -1.82 -6.73 4.01
N LEU A 240 -0.66 -6.15 3.74
CA LEU A 240 -0.19 -4.92 4.35
C LEU A 240 0.07 -3.86 3.27
N THR A 241 -0.05 -2.59 3.64
CA THR A 241 0.24 -1.46 2.76
C THR A 241 1.05 -0.39 3.49
N ILE A 242 2.02 0.19 2.79
CA ILE A 242 2.84 1.30 3.26
C ILE A 242 2.48 2.53 2.43
N HIS A 243 2.08 3.60 3.12
CA HIS A 243 1.83 4.89 2.51
C HIS A 243 2.74 5.95 3.11
N VAL A 244 3.06 6.97 2.33
CA VAL A 244 3.86 8.11 2.78
C VAL A 244 3.13 9.43 2.58
N ASP A 245 3.33 10.35 3.51
CA ASP A 245 3.05 11.79 3.35
C ASP A 245 4.38 12.48 3.02
N ALA A 246 4.59 12.79 1.73
CA ALA A 246 5.80 13.42 1.21
C ALA A 246 5.50 14.85 0.73
N LYS A 247 6.45 15.77 0.90
CA LYS A 247 6.38 17.16 0.41
C LYS A 247 7.45 17.49 -0.60
#